data_AF-A0A645J6B6-F1
#
_entry.id   AF-A0A645J6B6-F1
#
_cell.length_a   1.000
_cell.length_b   1.000
_cell.length_c   1.000
_cell.angle_alpha   90.00
_cell.angle_beta   90.00
_cell.angle_gamma   90.00
#
_symmetry.space_group_name_H-M   'P 1'
#
loop_
_entity.id
_entity.type
_entity.pdbx_description
1 polymer ?
#
loop_
_entity_poly.entity_id
_entity_poly.type
_entity_poly.pdbx_seq_one_letter_code
_entity_poly.pdbx_strand_id
1 'polypeptide(L)'
;MAVPRLTPEELVSLGGDCGERSERVRARVSAARKIQAERWSRFGFQCNSEIPEKFLRRNASMRPEVRSFILEALKGVKLSGRGLSRVLRVARTIADLEGAAQIEVKHVAEAVSYREGEATAWMTA
;
A
#
# COMPACT_ATOMS: atom_id res chain seq x y z
N MET A 1 -2.84 6.44 -9.19
CA MET A 1 -3.40 5.96 -10.46
C MET A 1 -4.34 4.82 -10.10
N ALA A 2 -5.62 4.88 -10.47
CA ALA A 2 -6.54 3.79 -10.17
C ALA A 2 -6.18 2.56 -11.00
N VAL A 3 -6.09 1.39 -10.38
CA VAL A 3 -5.87 0.13 -11.10
C VAL A 3 -7.21 -0.29 -11.71
N PRO A 4 -7.37 -0.30 -13.04
CA PRO A 4 -8.62 -0.69 -13.67
C PRO A 4 -8.93 -2.16 -13.35
N ARG A 5 -10.22 -2.48 -13.22
CA ARG A 5 -10.65 -3.88 -13.12
C ARG A 5 -10.44 -4.55 -14.47
N LEU A 6 -9.97 -5.79 -14.42
CA LEU A 6 -9.92 -6.64 -15.60
C LEU A 6 -11.35 -6.94 -16.10
N THR A 7 -11.55 -6.99 -17.41
CA THR A 7 -12.80 -7.45 -18.01
C THR A 7 -12.94 -8.98 -17.85
N PRO A 8 -14.16 -9.55 -17.96
CA PRO A 8 -14.35 -11.00 -17.96
C PRO A 8 -13.49 -11.72 -19.02
N GLU A 9 -13.31 -11.10 -20.19
CA GLU A 9 -12.49 -11.64 -21.28
C GLU A 9 -10.99 -11.63 -20.92
N GLU A 10 -10.50 -10.57 -20.28
CA GLU A 10 -9.12 -10.49 -19.79
C GLU A 10 -8.83 -11.49 -18.66
N LEU A 11 -9.82 -11.75 -17.79
CA LEU A 11 -9.69 -12.73 -16.70
C LEU A 11 -9.57 -14.18 -17.21
N VAL A 12 -10.26 -14.50 -18.31
CA VAL A 12 -10.25 -15.84 -18.92
C VAL A 12 -9.12 -15.99 -19.95
N SER A 13 -8.56 -14.88 -20.43
CA SER A 13 -7.37 -14.88 -21.27
C SER A 13 -6.14 -15.30 -20.47
N LEU A 14 -5.81 -16.60 -20.55
CA LEU A 14 -4.57 -17.17 -19.98
C LEU A 14 -3.30 -16.71 -20.72
N GLY A 15 -3.42 -15.86 -21.74
CA GLY A 15 -2.35 -15.41 -22.62
C GLY A 15 -2.49 -13.95 -23.07
N GLY A 16 -2.92 -13.06 -22.18
CA GLY A 16 -2.87 -11.61 -22.41
C GLY A 16 -1.43 -11.07 -22.51
N ASP A 17 -1.30 -9.85 -23.02
CA ASP A 17 -0.04 -9.11 -23.27
C ASP A 17 1.09 -9.46 -22.30
N CYS A 18 2.30 -9.60 -22.83
CA CYS A 18 3.52 -9.95 -22.11
C CYS A 18 3.76 -8.98 -20.93
N GLY A 19 3.18 -9.29 -19.77
CA GLY A 19 3.39 -8.53 -18.55
C GLY A 19 4.87 -8.49 -18.16
N GLU A 20 5.21 -7.62 -17.21
CA GLU A 20 6.57 -7.59 -16.67
C GLU A 20 6.99 -9.00 -16.23
N ARG A 21 8.18 -9.44 -16.68
CA ARG A 21 8.69 -10.78 -16.34
C ARG A 21 8.71 -10.99 -14.83
N SER A 22 8.21 -12.15 -14.38
CA SER A 22 8.17 -12.52 -12.95
C SER A 22 9.52 -12.37 -12.26
N GLU A 23 10.63 -12.60 -12.97
CA GLU A 23 11.99 -12.39 -12.48
C GLU A 23 12.26 -10.94 -12.05
N ARG A 24 11.82 -9.96 -12.85
CA ARG A 24 11.96 -8.53 -12.54
C ARG A 24 11.10 -8.13 -11.36
N VAL A 25 9.85 -8.60 -11.33
CA VAL A 25 8.94 -8.38 -10.20
C VAL A 25 9.53 -8.99 -8.92
N ARG A 26 10.04 -10.22 -8.98
CA ARG A 26 10.69 -10.91 -7.85
C ARG A 26 11.87 -10.12 -7.32
N ALA A 27 12.73 -9.59 -8.19
CA ALA A 27 13.87 -8.77 -7.77
C ALA A 27 13.41 -7.53 -6.99
N ARG A 28 12.42 -6.80 -7.52
CA ARG A 28 11.85 -5.60 -6.86
C ARG A 28 11.22 -5.92 -5.50
N VAL A 29 10.41 -6.99 -5.45
CA VAL A 29 9.76 -7.43 -4.20
C VAL A 29 10.79 -7.89 -3.16
N SER A 30 11.82 -8.62 -3.58
CA SER A 30 12.87 -9.12 -2.68
C SER A 30 13.67 -7.97 -2.06
N ALA A 31 14.01 -6.95 -2.86
CA ALA A 31 14.68 -5.74 -2.37
C ALA A 31 13.81 -5.01 -1.32
N ALA A 32 12.52 -4.81 -1.61
CA ALA A 32 11.60 -4.18 -0.66
C ALA A 32 11.46 -5.00 0.64
N ARG A 33 11.40 -6.33 0.55
CA ARG A 33 11.34 -7.21 1.74
C ARG A 33 12.59 -7.12 2.59
N LYS A 34 13.78 -7.02 1.99
CA LYS A 34 15.02 -6.80 2.72
C LYS A 34 15.00 -5.48 3.50
N ILE A 35 14.58 -4.39 2.85
CA ILE A 35 14.41 -3.08 3.49
C ILE A 35 13.46 -3.17 4.70
N GLN A 36 12.35 -3.89 4.56
CA GLN A 36 11.39 -4.08 5.65
C GLN A 36 11.99 -4.85 6.82
N ALA A 37 12.64 -5.99 6.56
CA ALA A 37 13.25 -6.82 7.58
C ALA A 37 14.34 -6.04 8.34
N GLU A 38 15.18 -5.29 7.64
CA GLU A 38 16.21 -4.44 8.25
C GLU A 38 15.59 -3.36 9.15
N ARG A 39 14.59 -2.62 8.63
CA ARG A 39 13.92 -1.54 9.36
C ARG A 39 13.26 -2.04 10.65
N TRP A 40 12.63 -3.20 10.61
CA TRP A 40 11.81 -3.70 11.72
C TRP A 40 12.50 -4.75 12.59
N SER A 41 13.72 -5.15 12.24
CA SER A 41 14.53 -6.14 12.97
C SER A 41 14.57 -5.90 14.49
N ARG A 42 14.80 -4.64 14.91
CA ARG A 42 14.85 -4.24 16.32
C ARG A 42 13.53 -4.43 17.08
N PHE A 43 12.43 -4.55 16.36
CA PHE A 43 11.09 -4.74 16.91
C PHE A 43 10.56 -6.17 16.70
N GLY A 44 11.35 -7.05 16.09
CA GLY A 44 11.00 -8.45 15.86
C GLY A 44 10.04 -8.68 14.69
N PHE A 45 9.80 -7.69 13.82
CA PHE A 45 8.96 -7.88 12.63
C PHE A 45 9.80 -8.11 11.38
N GLN A 46 9.31 -8.93 10.47
CA GLN A 46 9.94 -9.23 9.18
C GLN A 46 9.34 -8.40 8.05
N CYS A 47 8.12 -7.88 8.21
CA CYS A 47 7.45 -7.15 7.16
C CYS A 47 6.40 -6.14 7.63
N ASN A 48 5.97 -5.27 6.70
CA ASN A 48 5.03 -4.19 6.99
C ASN A 48 3.65 -4.69 7.46
N SER A 49 3.21 -5.88 7.05
CA SER A 49 1.90 -6.42 7.46
C SER A 49 1.85 -6.85 8.93
N GLU A 50 2.98 -7.21 9.52
CA GLU A 50 3.09 -7.69 10.91
C GLU A 50 3.02 -6.54 11.93
N ILE A 51 3.27 -5.30 11.51
CA ILE A 51 3.40 -4.16 12.42
C ILE A 51 2.06 -3.89 13.12
N PRO A 52 1.95 -4.01 14.46
CA PRO A 52 0.69 -3.78 15.17
C PRO A 52 0.16 -2.35 14.97
N GLU A 53 -1.17 -2.18 14.93
CA GLU A 53 -1.79 -0.86 14.77
C GLU A 53 -1.35 0.13 15.85
N LYS A 54 -1.28 -0.31 17.11
CA LYS A 54 -0.81 0.53 18.21
C LYS A 54 0.63 1.01 18.01
N PHE A 55 1.47 0.16 17.42
CA PHE A 55 2.86 0.49 17.12
C PHE A 55 2.94 1.53 16.00
N LEU A 56 2.20 1.32 14.90
CA LEU A 56 2.11 2.29 13.80
C LEU A 56 1.64 3.66 14.31
N ARG A 57 0.60 3.71 15.13
CA ARG A 57 0.08 4.99 15.65
C ARG A 57 1.05 5.74 16.55
N ARG A 58 1.88 5.02 17.31
CA ARG A 58 2.84 5.61 18.26
C ARG A 58 4.17 6.00 17.60
N ASN A 59 4.59 5.24 16.60
CA ASN A 59 5.93 5.35 16.00
C ASN A 59 5.92 5.84 14.55
N ALA A 60 4.75 6.06 13.94
CA ALA A 60 4.66 6.70 12.63
C ALA A 60 4.97 8.19 12.78
N SER A 61 6.27 8.51 12.85
CA SER A 61 6.73 9.85 12.55
C SER A 61 6.47 10.10 11.06
N MET A 62 5.47 10.91 10.76
CA MET A 62 5.08 11.29 9.41
C MET A 62 5.43 12.75 9.21
N ARG A 63 5.92 13.09 8.02
CA ARG A 63 6.11 14.49 7.66
C ARG A 63 4.77 15.24 7.73
N PRO A 64 4.77 16.54 8.10
CA PRO A 64 3.54 17.32 8.25
C PRO A 64 2.62 17.26 7.03
N GLU A 65 3.19 17.26 5.82
CA GLU A 65 2.43 17.25 4.57
C GLU A 65 1.66 15.94 4.38
N VAL A 66 2.27 14.81 4.75
CA VAL A 66 1.63 13.48 4.71
C VAL A 66 0.48 13.43 5.71
N ARG A 67 0.67 13.99 6.90
CA ARG A 67 -0.38 14.05 7.93
C ARG A 67 -1.56 14.90 7.46
N SER A 68 -1.30 16.08 6.90
CA SER A 68 -2.33 16.97 6.37
C SER A 68 -3.13 16.30 5.25
N PHE A 69 -2.44 15.64 4.31
CA PHE A 69 -3.09 14.88 3.24
C PHE A 69 -3.99 13.76 3.78
N ILE A 70 -3.53 12.99 4.77
CA ILE A 70 -4.35 11.95 5.41
C ILE A 70 -5.59 12.56 6.04
N LEU A 71 -5.45 13.67 6.78
CA LEU A 71 -6.59 14.34 7.42
C LEU A 71 -7.63 14.81 6.40
N GLU A 72 -7.19 15.32 5.25
CA GLU A 72 -8.07 15.71 4.16
C GLU A 72 -8.75 14.51 3.49
N ALA A 73 -7.97 13.47 3.15
CA ALA A 73 -8.50 12.23 2.56
C ALA A 73 -9.53 11.55 3.49
N LEU A 74 -9.34 11.60 4.80
CA LEU A 74 -10.30 11.08 5.80
C LEU A 74 -11.65 11.82 5.79
N LYS A 75 -11.72 13.07 5.29
CA LYS A 75 -13.00 13.79 5.15
C LYS A 75 -13.81 13.27 3.98
N GLY A 76 -13.15 12.86 2.89
CA GLY A 76 -13.79 12.34 1.69
C GLY A 76 -14.13 10.85 1.73
N VAL A 77 -13.50 10.09 2.63
CA VAL A 77 -13.60 8.63 2.65
C VAL A 77 -13.92 8.11 4.05
N LYS A 78 -14.95 7.24 4.19
CA LYS A 78 -15.28 6.57 5.46
C LYS A 78 -14.20 5.56 5.86
N LEU A 79 -13.13 6.04 6.49
CA LEU A 79 -12.02 5.21 6.99
C LEU A 79 -12.12 5.06 8.51
N SER A 80 -12.29 3.81 8.95
CA SER A 80 -12.11 3.48 10.37
C SER A 80 -10.62 3.57 10.75
N GLY A 81 -10.32 3.58 12.06
CA GLY A 81 -8.95 3.51 12.53
C GLY A 81 -8.16 2.31 11.95
N ARG A 82 -8.81 1.15 11.84
CA ARG A 82 -8.23 -0.04 11.20
C ARG A 82 -7.98 0.17 9.71
N GLY A 83 -8.89 0.86 9.03
CA GLY A 83 -8.74 1.23 7.61
C GLY A 83 -7.52 2.11 7.39
N LEU A 84 -7.33 3.14 8.22
CA LEU A 84 -6.16 4.00 8.16
C LEU A 84 -4.86 3.20 8.40
N SER A 85 -4.85 2.30 9.38
CA SER A 85 -3.68 1.46 9.66
C SER A 85 -3.31 0.56 8.47
N ARG A 86 -4.30 0.01 7.75
CA ARG A 86 -4.07 -0.74 6.51
C ARG A 86 -3.48 0.15 5.42
N VAL A 87 -4.04 1.34 5.21
CA VAL A 87 -3.51 2.33 4.24
C VAL A 87 -2.05 2.65 4.54
N LEU A 88 -1.70 2.89 5.81
CA LEU A 88 -0.31 3.21 6.19
C LEU A 88 0.66 2.05 5.93
N ARG A 89 0.27 0.80 6.18
CA ARG A 89 1.11 -0.38 5.86
C ARG A 89 1.32 -0.54 4.36
N VAL A 90 0.27 -0.30 3.56
CA VAL A 90 0.34 -0.34 2.10
C VAL A 90 1.23 0.79 1.58
N ALA A 91 1.02 2.03 2.05
CA ALA A 91 1.85 3.17 1.69
C ALA A 91 3.33 2.96 2.03
N ARG A 92 3.63 2.34 3.18
CA ARG A 92 5.01 1.95 3.54
C ARG A 92 5.60 0.93 2.57
N THR A 93 4.79 -0.03 2.11
CA THR A 93 5.21 -1.04 1.13
C THR A 93 5.48 -0.42 -0.24
N ILE A 94 4.64 0.51 -0.68
CA ILE A 94 4.87 1.28 -1.92
C ILE A 94 6.18 2.06 -1.82
N ALA A 95 6.41 2.77 -0.70
CA ALA A 95 7.66 3.46 -0.46
C ALA A 95 8.89 2.51 -0.49
N ASP A 96 8.76 1.30 0.05
CA ASP A 96 9.82 0.30 0.03
C ASP A 96 10.11 -0.24 -1.38
N LEU A 97 9.07 -0.39 -2.22
CA LEU A 97 9.23 -0.78 -3.62
C LEU A 97 9.92 0.30 -4.45
N GLU A 98 9.77 1.57 -4.08
CA GLU A 98 10.48 2.70 -4.68
C GLU A 98 11.85 2.98 -4.04
N GLY A 99 12.22 2.28 -2.97
CA GLY A 99 13.46 2.55 -2.21
C GLY A 99 13.42 3.85 -1.40
N ALA A 100 12.25 4.45 -1.20
CA ALA A 100 12.10 5.70 -0.47
C ALA A 100 12.24 5.48 1.05
N ALA A 101 13.14 6.23 1.70
CA ALA A 101 13.33 6.13 3.15
C ALA A 101 12.07 6.53 3.94
N GLN A 102 11.34 7.54 3.45
CA GLN A 102 10.16 8.10 4.10
C GLN A 102 8.89 7.85 3.28
N ILE A 103 7.75 7.83 3.96
CA ILE A 103 6.45 7.87 3.28
C ILE A 103 6.24 9.29 2.76
N GLU A 104 5.71 9.39 1.54
CA GLU A 104 5.38 10.64 0.87
C GLU A 104 3.89 10.64 0.54
N VAL A 105 3.36 11.82 0.19
CA VAL A 105 1.95 11.99 -0.16
C VAL A 105 1.54 11.04 -1.29
N LYS A 106 2.39 10.87 -2.33
CA LYS A 106 2.14 9.95 -3.44
C LYS A 106 1.90 8.50 -3.00
N HIS A 107 2.67 8.00 -2.03
CA HIS A 107 2.52 6.63 -1.55
C HIS A 107 1.20 6.43 -0.80
N VAL A 108 0.76 7.44 -0.05
CA VAL A 108 -0.54 7.40 0.64
C VAL A 108 -1.69 7.51 -0.36
N ALA A 109 -1.60 8.44 -1.32
CA ALA A 109 -2.61 8.63 -2.36
C ALA A 109 -2.84 7.34 -3.14
N GLU A 110 -1.77 6.64 -3.53
CA GLU A 110 -1.85 5.36 -4.19
C GLU A 110 -2.47 4.27 -3.30
N ALA A 111 -2.03 4.15 -2.04
CA ALA A 111 -2.60 3.21 -1.08
C ALA A 111 -4.10 3.42 -0.83
N VAL A 112 -4.57 4.68 -0.81
CA VAL A 112 -6.00 5.01 -0.70
C VAL A 112 -6.74 4.57 -1.96
N SER A 113 -6.19 4.82 -3.15
CA SER A 113 -6.84 4.46 -4.43
C SER A 113 -7.10 2.96 -4.59
N TYR A 114 -6.23 2.10 -4.04
CA TYR A 114 -6.44 0.65 -4.05
C TYR A 114 -7.69 0.23 -3.26
N ARG A 115 -8.12 1.04 -2.28
CA ARG A 115 -9.29 0.74 -1.45
C ARG A 115 -10.61 1.13 -2.11
N GLU A 116 -10.60 2.17 -2.96
CA GLU A 116 -11.79 2.56 -3.74
C GLU A 116 -12.15 1.48 -4.76
N GLY A 117 -11.15 0.78 -5.29
CA GLY A 117 -11.35 -0.42 -6.10
C GLY A 117 -12.08 -1.58 -5.38
N GLU A 118 -11.96 -1.69 -4.05
CA GLU A 118 -12.70 -2.69 -3.24
C GLU A 118 -14.14 -2.25 -2.94
N ALA A 119 -14.39 -0.97 -2.65
CA ALA A 119 -15.68 -0.50 -2.13
C ALA A 119 -16.81 -0.41 -3.17
N THR A 120 -16.49 -0.05 -4.41
CA THR A 120 -17.51 0.15 -5.46
C THR A 120 -17.94 -1.18 -6.12
N ALA A 121 -17.32 -2.32 -5.80
CA ALA A 121 -17.60 -3.61 -6.45
C ALA A 121 -18.81 -4.34 -5.88
N TRP A 122 -19.11 -4.15 -4.60
CA TRP A 122 -20.12 -4.93 -3.89
C TRP A 122 -21.39 -4.13 -3.53
N MET A 123 -21.37 -2.81 -3.73
CA MET A 123 -22.51 -1.92 -3.43
C MET A 123 -23.43 -1.69 -4.64
N THR A 124 -23.12 -2.29 -5.80
CA THR A 124 -23.93 -2.22 -7.03
C THR A 124 -24.25 -3.62 -7.56
N ALA A 125 -24.45 -4.59 -6.67
CA ALA A 125 -24.95 -5.93 -6.98
C ALA A 125 -26.26 -6.16 -6.23
#